data_AF-A0A1I8CS02-F1
#
_entry.id   AF-A0A1I8CS02-F1
#
_cell.length_a   1.000
_cell.length_b   1.000
_cell.length_c   1.000
_cell.angle_alpha   90.00
_cell.angle_beta   90.00
_cell.angle_gamma   90.00
#
_symmetry.space_group_name_H-M   'P 1'
#
loop_
_entity.id
_entity.type
_entity.pdbx_description
1 polymer ?
#
loop_
_entity_poly.entity_id
_entity_poly.type
_entity_poly.pdbx_seq_one_letter_code
_entity_poly.pdbx_strand_id
1 'polypeptide(L)'
;MGIFYVFLVTAFWAAFGLGLPRVVTKGPNSDLYTLFLQMTAVCCWMFWFLVYLHQINPLIGPQMPVSTMKWLAYSWGNAEKLV
;
A
#
# COMPACT_ATOMS: atom_id res chain seq x y z
N MET A 1 -2.39 -14.65 -4.90
CA MET A 1 -2.37 -13.24 -5.40
C MET A 1 -1.72 -12.30 -4.40
N GLY A 2 -2.17 -12.24 -3.13
CA GLY A 2 -1.66 -11.26 -2.14
C GLY A 2 -0.16 -11.29 -1.81
N ILE A 3 0.43 -12.48 -1.61
CA ILE A 3 1.84 -12.59 -1.15
C ILE A 3 2.86 -11.99 -2.13
N PHE A 4 2.59 -12.09 -3.44
CA PHE A 4 3.45 -11.55 -4.48
C PHE A 4 3.59 -10.03 -4.38
N TYR A 5 2.48 -9.34 -4.11
CA TYR A 5 2.48 -7.88 -3.94
C TYR A 5 3.27 -7.45 -2.70
N VAL A 6 3.22 -8.25 -1.62
CA VAL A 6 4.03 -7.99 -0.41
C VAL A 6 5.52 -8.00 -0.73
N PHE A 7 5.98 -8.99 -1.49
CA PHE A 7 7.38 -9.04 -1.90
C PHE A 7 7.76 -7.87 -2.81
N LEU A 8 6.91 -7.50 -3.76
CA LEU A 8 7.18 -6.36 -4.65
C LEU A 8 7.28 -5.02 -3.90
N VAL A 9 6.32 -4.71 -3.05
CA VAL A 9 6.30 -3.44 -2.30
C VAL A 9 7.43 -3.39 -1.28
N THR A 10 7.77 -4.51 -0.65
CA THR A 10 8.90 -4.60 0.27
C THR A 10 10.23 -4.43 -0.46
N ALA A 11 10.41 -5.08 -1.61
CA ALA A 11 11.62 -4.91 -2.42
C ALA A 11 11.76 -3.46 -2.94
N PHE A 12 10.66 -2.83 -3.36
CA PHE A 12 10.64 -1.43 -3.77
C PHE A 12 11.13 -0.50 -2.64
N TRP A 13 10.52 -0.56 -1.46
CA TRP A 13 10.91 0.31 -0.35
C TRP A 13 12.29 -0.03 0.22
N ALA A 14 12.70 -1.29 0.23
CA ALA A 14 14.06 -1.68 0.61
C ALA A 14 15.11 -1.13 -0.38
N ALA A 15 14.82 -1.17 -1.69
CA ALA A 15 15.67 -0.57 -2.70
C ALA A 15 15.72 0.96 -2.56
N PHE A 16 14.62 1.62 -2.21
CA PHE A 16 14.62 3.06 -1.94
C PHE A 16 15.39 3.41 -0.66
N GLY A 17 15.13 2.72 0.45
CA GLY A 17 15.75 2.99 1.76
C GLY A 17 17.24 2.66 1.82
N LEU A 18 17.71 1.66 1.07
CA LEU A 18 19.12 1.27 1.03
C LEU A 18 19.84 1.82 -0.21
N GLY A 19 19.17 1.90 -1.36
CA GLY A 19 19.76 2.31 -2.63
C GLY A 19 19.98 3.82 -2.73
N LEU A 20 18.96 4.63 -2.43
CA LEU A 20 19.07 6.09 -2.58
C LEU A 20 20.16 6.74 -1.71
N PRO A 21 20.35 6.37 -0.43
CA PRO A 21 21.45 6.89 0.39
C PRO A 21 22.83 6.75 -0.24
N ARG A 22 23.05 5.74 -1.09
CA ARG A 22 24.35 5.50 -1.75
C ARG A 22 24.58 6.43 -2.95
N VAL A 23 23.51 7.03 -3.48
CA VAL A 23 23.54 7.92 -4.65
C VAL A 23 23.54 9.40 -4.21
N VAL A 24 23.22 9.70 -2.95
CA VAL A 24 23.27 11.06 -2.40
C VAL A 24 24.69 11.61 -2.55
N THR A 25 24.81 12.77 -3.22
CA THR A 25 26.09 13.46 -3.39
C THR A 25 26.58 14.00 -2.06
N LYS A 26 27.88 13.90 -1.82
CA LYS A 26 28.50 14.39 -0.58
C LYS A 26 28.44 15.91 -0.56
N GLY A 27 27.68 16.46 0.38
CA GLY A 27 27.55 17.88 0.64
C GLY A 27 27.44 18.16 2.15
N PRO A 28 27.43 19.44 2.56
CA PRO A 28 27.45 19.82 3.98
C PRO A 28 26.33 19.19 4.82
N ASN A 29 25.16 18.94 4.20
CA ASN A 29 23.97 18.38 4.87
C ASN A 29 23.59 16.98 4.33
N SER A 30 24.53 16.26 3.71
CA SER A 30 24.24 14.96 3.06
C SER A 30 23.73 13.88 4.02
N ASP A 31 24.18 13.89 5.27
CA ASP A 31 23.70 12.98 6.31
C ASP A 31 22.24 13.24 6.68
N LEU A 32 21.84 14.51 6.71
CA LEU A 32 20.46 14.90 7.00
C LEU A 32 19.51 14.43 5.88
N TYR A 33 19.90 14.60 4.61
CA TYR A 33 19.12 14.08 3.47
C TYR A 33 19.01 12.56 3.50
N THR A 34 20.11 11.86 3.84
CA THR A 34 20.12 10.41 3.99
C THR A 34 19.15 9.95 5.08
N LEU A 35 19.14 10.63 6.23
CA LEU A 35 18.22 10.33 7.33
C LEU A 35 16.76 10.55 6.91
N PHE A 36 16.43 11.66 6.25
CA PHE A 36 15.07 11.91 5.76
C PHE A 36 14.61 10.82 4.78
N LEU A 37 15.48 10.40 3.86
CA LEU A 37 15.17 9.35 2.89
C LEU A 37 14.93 7.99 3.57
N GLN A 38 15.78 7.61 4.53
CA GLN A 38 15.64 6.36 5.27
C GLN A 38 14.39 6.36 6.16
N MET A 39 14.16 7.43 6.91
CA MET A 39 12.99 7.57 7.77
C MET A 39 11.69 7.54 6.95
N THR A 40 11.65 8.23 5.82
CA THR A 40 10.49 8.19 4.92
C THR A 40 10.26 6.77 4.39
N ALA A 41 11.30 6.08 3.94
CA ALA A 41 11.17 4.71 3.43
C ALA A 41 10.62 3.74 4.48
N VAL A 42 11.11 3.81 5.72
CA VAL A 42 10.63 2.97 6.83
C VAL A 42 9.18 3.30 7.19
N CYS A 43 8.85 4.58 7.37
CA CYS A 43 7.51 5.01 7.74
C CYS A 43 6.47 4.65 6.66
N CYS A 44 6.77 4.89 5.38
CA CYS A 44 5.87 4.59 4.28
C CYS A 44 5.68 3.07 4.10
N TRP A 45 6.75 2.28 4.21
CA TRP A 45 6.65 0.83 4.16
C TRP A 45 5.84 0.28 5.34
N MET A 46 6.11 0.73 6.56
CA MET A 46 5.41 0.29 7.76
C MET A 46 3.93 0.66 7.72
N PHE A 47 3.58 1.89 7.31
CA PHE A 47 2.19 2.31 7.16
C PHE A 47 1.44 1.42 6.16
N TRP A 48 2.03 1.21 4.98
CA TRP A 48 1.43 0.33 3.96
C TRP A 48 1.25 -1.09 4.48
N PHE A 49 2.27 -1.66 5.13
CA PHE A 49 2.24 -3.03 5.63
C PHE A 49 1.16 -3.23 6.70
N LEU A 50 1.00 -2.28 7.61
CA LEU A 50 -0.03 -2.33 8.66
C LEU A 50 -1.45 -2.27 8.07
N VAL A 51 -1.70 -1.38 7.10
CA VAL A 51 -3.01 -1.30 6.43
C VAL A 51 -3.30 -2.59 5.66
N TYR A 52 -2.29 -3.17 5.01
CA TYR A 52 -2.43 -4.46 4.33
C TYR A 52 -2.78 -5.59 5.31
N LEU A 53 -2.07 -5.70 6.44
CA LEU A 53 -2.32 -6.71 7.46
C LEU A 53 -3.74 -6.63 8.04
N HIS A 54 -4.27 -5.42 8.22
CA HIS A 54 -5.62 -5.20 8.71
C HIS A 54 -6.70 -5.80 7.78
N GLN A 55 -6.38 -6.06 6.52
CA GLN A 55 -7.32 -6.56 5.52
C GLN A 55 -7.21 -8.07 5.25
N ILE A 56 -6.21 -8.79 5.80
CA ILE A 56 -5.98 -10.21 5.46
C ILE A 56 -7.05 -11.13 6.03
N ASN A 57 -7.62 -10.80 7.18
CA ASN A 57 -8.74 -11.54 7.78
C ASN A 57 -9.77 -10.54 8.31
N PRO A 58 -10.62 -9.95 7.45
CA PRO A 58 -11.58 -8.95 7.88
C PRO A 58 -12.71 -9.62 8.68
N LEU A 59 -12.96 -9.12 9.90
CA LEU A 59 -14.11 -9.56 10.71
C LEU A 59 -15.39 -8.82 10.34
N ILE A 60 -15.27 -7.64 9.73
CA ILE A 60 -16.38 -6.74 9.43
C ILE A 60 -16.39 -6.47 7.93
N GLY A 61 -17.56 -6.69 7.31
CA GLY A 61 -17.84 -6.34 5.94
C GLY A 61 -18.49 -4.95 5.80
N PRO A 62 -18.46 -4.36 4.59
CA PRO A 62 -19.10 -3.07 4.34
C PRO A 62 -20.62 -3.15 4.52
N GLN A 63 -21.19 -2.18 5.24
CA GLN A 63 -22.64 -2.02 5.39
C GLN A 63 -23.13 -1.00 4.37
N MET A 64 -23.97 -1.42 3.42
CA MET A 64 -24.43 -0.58 2.31
C MET A 64 -25.93 -0.78 2.07
N PRO A 65 -26.65 0.26 1.59
CA PRO A 65 -28.06 0.13 1.28
C PRO A 65 -28.27 -0.82 0.08
N VAL A 66 -29.42 -1.49 0.07
CA VAL A 66 -29.77 -2.49 -0.95
C VAL A 66 -29.72 -1.92 -2.37
N SER A 67 -30.10 -0.65 -2.54
CA SER A 67 -29.97 0.05 -3.82
C SER A 67 -28.53 0.05 -4.35
N THR A 68 -27.55 0.42 -3.51
CA THR A 68 -26.12 0.40 -3.87
C THR A 68 -25.64 -1.02 -4.14
N MET A 69 -26.09 -2.01 -3.36
CA MET A 69 -25.74 -3.42 -3.61
C MET A 69 -26.23 -3.93 -4.96
N LYS A 70 -27.46 -3.57 -5.37
CA LYS A 70 -27.99 -3.91 -6.71
C LYS A 70 -27.17 -3.27 -7.82
N TRP A 71 -26.81 -2.00 -7.68
CA TRP A 71 -25.92 -1.32 -8.62
C TRP A 71 -24.54 -1.97 -8.72
N LEU A 72 -23.94 -2.32 -7.57
CA LEU A 72 -22.65 -3.00 -7.52
C LEU A 72 -22.68 -4.35 -8.24
N ALA A 73 -23.75 -5.12 -8.02
CA ALA A 73 -23.94 -6.42 -8.66
C ALA A 73 -24.15 -6.33 -10.17
N TYR A 74 -24.75 -5.23 -10.66
CA TYR A 74 -24.91 -4.97 -12.08
C TYR A 74 -23.62 -4.46 -12.75
N SER A 75 -22.87 -3.57 -12.08
CA SER A 75 -21.67 -2.95 -12.67
C SER A 75 -20.42 -3.82 -12.59
N TRP A 76 -20.21 -4.52 -11.48
CA TRP A 76 -19.01 -5.33 -11.24
C TRP A 76 -19.31 -6.79 -10.90
N GLY A 77 -20.58 -7.17 -10.81
CA GLY A 77 -21.02 -8.55 -10.58
C GLY A 77 -21.63 -9.19 -11.84
N ASN A 78 -22.37 -10.29 -11.63
CA ASN A 78 -22.99 -11.08 -12.70
C ASN A 78 -24.50 -10.80 -12.84
N ALA A 79 -25.03 -9.70 -12.32
CA ALA A 79 -26.46 -9.43 -12.39
C ALA A 79 -26.84 -8.90 -13.78
N GLU A 80 -27.72 -9.61 -14.49
CA GLU A 80 -28.16 -9.24 -15.84
C GLU A 80 -29.12 -8.04 -15.84
N LYS A 81 -29.91 -7.84 -14.76
CA LYS A 81 -30.88 -6.72 -14.63
C LYS A 81 -31.04 -6.23 -13.18
N LEU A 82 -31.36 -4.94 -13.02
CA LEU A 82 -31.52 -4.20 -11.75
C LEU A 82 -32.91 -4.40 -11.08
N VAL A 83 -33.52 -5.58 -11.21
CA VAL A 83 -34.90 -5.81 -10.71
C VAL A 83 -34.94 -5.98 -9.20
#